data_AF-A0A4R7D6R4-F1
#
_entry.id   AF-A0A4R7D6R4-F1
#
_cell.length_a   1.000
_cell.length_b   1.000
_cell.length_c   1.000
_cell.angle_alpha   90.00
_cell.angle_beta   90.00
_cell.angle_gamma   90.00
#
_symmetry.space_group_name_H-M   'P 1'
#
loop_
_entity.id
_entity.type
_entity.pdbx_description
1 polymer ?
#
loop_
_entity_poly.entity_id
_entity_poly.type
_entity_poly.pdbx_seq_one_letter_code
_entity_poly.pdbx_strand_id
1 'polypeptide(L)'
;MILIPNFGGMLIKHRIKKYSSIIALTIGMTSLWSCDYDKLDNMGAENTHVVVIGFDGLSPDGLQNADTPTFDKLMLEGASTMHARAVLPTSSSTNWASMIMGAGPEQHGITSNSWEKDNLVLPAVTQSEPFLFPSIFHLIREQRKSEKIGAIYHWGGFGRLFEKSAVDFDENPATEEETAVNASSYIKVEQPLFTFIHFDHIDHAGHEFGHGTKEYYTSVQKGDSLLAEIMKAIAESDMADNTMVIISSDHGGTGKGHGGESMDEIEIPFILWGKGIKKNYQIKYPVYQYDNAATVAHALRIKTPRAWIGRPVIEAFEGEKIEDDYPVLVQLKDPELSNPAKGYAAEGGLFNDSVELILKNPNSVGEVKYTLDGNMPNSDADTFSSPVVLTENTVVKSAVFVDGTLSSGVKEAYFRIKPVTLKAPVSYEVFHLDNLSFIPSIGNRKPDATGAVFEFSSEEVGQHIQSNTLFRFKSILEIPTDDNYNFAIRSDDGSQLFIDGDLVVDNDGDHGVRTKNGSIELEKGKHTVEVLWFNGGGDAWLDVYVKSSEMPNQILSTNLLRN
;
A
#
# COMPACT_ATOMS: atom_id res chain seq x y z
N MET A 1 70.60 3.32 4.96
CA MET A 1 70.74 2.20 4.01
C MET A 1 69.34 1.98 3.46
N ILE A 2 68.91 2.30 2.24
CA ILE A 2 69.48 2.63 0.91
C ILE A 2 68.32 3.39 0.20
N LEU A 3 68.48 4.69 -0.07
CA LEU A 3 68.69 5.35 -1.38
C LEU A 3 67.43 5.67 -2.21
N ILE A 4 67.20 6.97 -2.31
CA ILE A 4 66.45 7.73 -3.32
C ILE A 4 67.25 7.77 -4.63
N PRO A 5 66.62 7.90 -5.82
CA PRO A 5 67.25 8.55 -6.96
C PRO A 5 66.64 9.94 -7.23
N ASN A 6 67.55 10.88 -7.39
CA ASN A 6 67.40 12.30 -7.67
C ASN A 6 67.89 12.55 -9.10
N PHE A 7 67.15 13.28 -9.93
CA PHE A 7 67.64 14.00 -11.14
C PHE A 7 66.48 14.91 -11.57
N GLY A 8 66.63 16.19 -11.92
CA GLY A 8 67.77 17.03 -12.22
C GLY A 8 67.20 18.17 -13.07
N GLY A 9 67.44 19.42 -12.67
CA GLY A 9 66.86 20.59 -13.34
C GLY A 9 67.50 20.86 -14.71
N MET A 10 66.74 21.50 -15.60
CA MET A 10 67.30 22.22 -16.75
C MET A 10 66.48 23.49 -17.03
N LEU A 11 67.14 24.64 -16.89
CA LEU A 11 66.66 25.97 -17.27
C LEU A 11 66.51 26.09 -18.80
N ILE A 12 65.45 26.76 -19.28
CA ILE A 12 65.49 27.54 -20.52
C ILE A 12 64.86 28.93 -20.31
N LYS A 13 65.50 29.90 -20.95
CA LYS A 13 65.47 31.36 -20.79
C LYS A 13 64.22 32.05 -21.35
N HIS A 14 63.76 33.08 -20.61
CA HIS A 14 63.34 34.43 -21.03
C HIS A 14 62.68 34.64 -22.42
N ARG A 15 61.48 35.23 -22.42
CA ARG A 15 61.22 36.48 -23.17
C ARG A 15 60.03 37.26 -22.61
N ILE A 16 60.33 38.49 -22.18
CA ILE A 16 59.40 39.55 -21.78
C ILE A 16 59.07 40.43 -23.00
N LYS A 17 57.80 40.79 -23.18
CA LYS A 17 57.30 42.02 -23.83
C LYS A 17 56.18 42.54 -22.90
N LYS A 18 56.36 43.60 -22.07
CA LYS A 18 56.15 45.05 -22.33
C LYS A 18 54.94 45.30 -23.25
N TYR A 19 53.91 46.12 -22.96
CA TYR A 19 53.52 47.12 -21.95
C TYR A 19 52.07 47.48 -22.35
N SER A 20 51.04 47.58 -21.50
CA SER A 20 50.67 48.70 -20.61
C SER A 20 49.19 49.07 -20.85
N SER A 21 48.51 49.45 -19.76
CA SER A 21 47.34 50.32 -19.69
C SER A 21 45.96 49.75 -20.03
N ILE A 22 45.16 49.46 -18.99
CA ILE A 22 43.96 50.23 -18.62
C ILE A 22 43.58 49.87 -17.17
N ILE A 23 43.49 50.90 -16.35
CA ILE A 23 42.86 50.90 -15.03
C ILE A 23 41.34 51.00 -15.27
N ALA A 24 40.55 50.05 -14.78
CA ALA A 24 39.14 50.28 -14.46
C ALA A 24 38.62 49.17 -13.53
N LEU A 25 38.33 49.58 -12.28
CA LEU A 25 37.22 49.10 -11.44
C LEU A 25 36.80 47.62 -11.56
N THR A 26 37.19 46.81 -10.58
CA THR A 26 36.46 45.58 -10.23
C THR A 26 36.58 45.34 -8.72
N ILE A 27 36.09 46.31 -7.94
CA ILE A 27 35.57 46.06 -6.59
C ILE A 27 34.06 46.07 -6.76
N GLY A 28 33.44 44.90 -6.77
CA GLY A 28 31.99 44.78 -6.95
C GLY A 28 31.58 43.54 -7.73
N MET A 29 31.98 42.35 -7.30
CA MET A 29 31.35 41.09 -7.72
C MET A 29 31.71 39.96 -6.75
N THR A 30 31.54 40.20 -5.45
CA THR A 30 31.51 39.15 -4.42
C THR A 30 30.32 39.38 -3.49
N SER A 31 29.13 39.52 -4.09
CA SER A 31 27.86 39.69 -3.35
C SER A 31 26.64 39.23 -4.15
N LEU A 32 26.79 38.36 -5.14
CA LEU A 32 25.68 37.86 -5.97
C LEU A 32 25.43 36.35 -5.85
N TRP A 33 25.93 35.72 -4.78
CA TRP A 33 25.58 34.34 -4.38
C TRP A 33 25.01 34.30 -2.95
N SER A 34 24.35 35.39 -2.53
CA SER A 34 23.64 35.47 -1.25
C SER A 34 22.22 35.99 -1.39
N CYS A 35 21.74 36.30 -2.61
CA CYS A 35 20.46 37.00 -2.81
C CYS A 35 19.30 36.10 -3.28
N ASP A 36 19.45 34.78 -3.25
CA ASP A 36 18.30 33.85 -3.43
C ASP A 36 17.77 33.27 -2.13
N TYR A 37 18.39 33.56 -0.98
CA TYR A 37 17.82 33.25 0.34
C TYR A 37 16.98 34.41 0.92
N ASP A 38 17.23 35.65 0.50
CA ASP A 38 16.54 36.85 1.00
C ASP A 38 15.21 37.17 0.28
N LYS A 39 14.73 36.28 -0.60
CA LYS A 39 13.45 36.46 -1.33
C LYS A 39 12.28 35.64 -0.78
N LEU A 40 12.43 35.01 0.38
CA LEU A 40 11.31 34.45 1.17
C LEU A 40 10.80 35.42 2.24
N ASP A 41 11.38 36.62 2.35
CA ASP A 41 11.13 37.56 3.44
C ASP A 41 9.91 38.48 3.26
N ASN A 42 8.93 38.07 2.45
CA ASN A 42 7.67 38.82 2.31
C ASN A 42 6.39 37.97 2.37
N MET A 43 6.46 36.82 3.06
CA MET A 43 5.29 36.07 3.52
C MET A 43 5.47 35.85 5.03
N GLY A 44 4.55 36.35 5.86
CA GLY A 44 4.70 36.45 7.32
C GLY A 44 4.74 35.12 8.09
N ALA A 45 5.81 34.33 7.92
CA ALA A 45 6.01 33.03 8.55
C ALA A 45 6.66 33.10 9.94
N GLU A 46 7.00 34.28 10.46
CA GLU A 46 7.51 34.41 11.83
C GLU A 46 6.47 34.05 12.90
N ASN A 47 5.17 33.90 12.54
CA ASN A 47 4.08 33.61 13.47
C ASN A 47 3.18 32.41 13.07
N THR A 48 3.59 31.52 12.15
CA THR A 48 2.73 30.38 11.74
C THR A 48 2.64 29.33 12.86
N HIS A 49 1.43 29.05 13.34
CA HIS A 49 1.12 27.92 14.21
C HIS A 49 0.75 26.71 13.36
N VAL A 50 1.34 25.54 13.62
CA VAL A 50 1.04 24.32 12.83
C VAL A 50 0.44 23.23 13.72
N VAL A 51 -0.72 22.73 13.32
CA VAL A 51 -1.38 21.57 13.95
C VAL A 51 -1.43 20.42 12.95
N VAL A 52 -0.89 19.27 13.32
CA VAL A 52 -1.00 18.03 12.54
C VAL A 52 -1.95 17.09 13.27
N ILE A 53 -2.95 16.58 12.55
CA ILE A 53 -3.97 15.69 13.10
C ILE A 53 -3.95 14.38 12.30
N GLY A 54 -3.56 13.30 12.96
CA GLY A 54 -3.56 11.95 12.44
C GLY A 54 -4.79 11.17 12.90
N PHE A 55 -5.45 10.48 11.97
CA PHE A 55 -6.49 9.50 12.26
C PHE A 55 -6.03 8.13 11.79
N ASP A 56 -5.73 7.23 12.72
CA ASP A 56 -5.23 5.87 12.44
C ASP A 56 -6.27 5.07 11.64
N GLY A 57 -5.83 4.42 10.56
CA GLY A 57 -6.69 3.59 9.70
C GLY A 57 -7.74 4.35 8.87
N LEU A 58 -7.71 5.68 8.80
CA LEU A 58 -8.64 6.49 8.02
C LEU A 58 -8.32 6.42 6.51
N SER A 59 -9.14 5.69 5.77
CA SER A 59 -9.04 5.58 4.32
C SER A 59 -9.85 6.65 3.56
N PRO A 60 -9.50 6.95 2.28
CA PRO A 60 -10.34 7.74 1.38
C PRO A 60 -11.77 7.19 1.22
N ASP A 61 -11.91 5.85 1.21
CA ASP A 61 -13.21 5.18 1.20
C ASP A 61 -14.04 5.52 2.45
N GLY A 62 -13.39 5.61 3.63
CA GLY A 62 -14.00 6.06 4.86
C GLY A 62 -14.63 7.45 4.72
N LEU A 63 -13.88 8.43 4.20
CA LEU A 63 -14.39 9.78 3.97
C LEU A 63 -15.48 9.84 2.88
N GLN A 64 -15.40 8.99 1.86
CA GLN A 64 -16.39 8.97 0.78
C GLN A 64 -17.76 8.42 1.22
N ASN A 65 -17.79 7.48 2.17
CA ASN A 65 -19.01 6.76 2.54
C ASN A 65 -19.56 7.14 3.93
N ALA A 66 -18.77 7.79 4.78
CA ALA A 66 -19.22 8.35 6.06
C ALA A 66 -19.84 9.75 5.89
N ASP A 67 -20.53 10.21 6.93
CA ASP A 67 -21.05 11.60 7.00
C ASP A 67 -20.00 12.47 7.72
N THR A 68 -19.19 13.19 6.96
CA THR A 68 -18.00 13.89 7.47
C THR A 68 -18.00 15.39 7.13
N PRO A 69 -18.97 16.16 7.64
CA PRO A 69 -19.16 17.57 7.25
C PRO A 69 -17.97 18.47 7.62
N THR A 70 -17.19 18.12 8.65
CA THR A 70 -16.00 18.89 9.02
C THR A 70 -14.86 18.62 8.05
N PHE A 71 -14.55 17.35 7.76
CA PHE A 71 -13.57 17.00 6.74
C PHE A 71 -13.93 17.62 5.37
N ASP A 72 -15.19 17.50 4.95
CA ASP A 72 -15.69 18.06 3.69
C ASP A 72 -15.48 19.57 3.61
N LYS A 73 -15.79 20.28 4.71
CA LYS A 73 -15.57 21.72 4.80
C LYS A 73 -14.09 22.07 4.67
N LEU A 74 -13.20 21.35 5.35
CA LEU A 74 -11.77 21.63 5.30
C LEU A 74 -11.16 21.33 3.91
N MET A 75 -11.64 20.29 3.22
CA MET A 75 -11.26 20.02 1.83
C MET A 75 -11.71 21.14 0.89
N LEU A 76 -12.93 21.65 1.07
CA LEU A 76 -13.49 22.74 0.25
C LEU A 76 -12.81 24.10 0.53
N GLU A 77 -12.45 24.35 1.78
CA GLU A 77 -11.81 25.60 2.19
C GLU A 77 -10.28 25.58 2.06
N GLY A 78 -9.68 24.41 1.83
CA GLY A 78 -8.24 24.18 1.81
C GLY A 78 -7.75 23.52 0.53
N ALA A 79 -6.65 22.78 0.66
CA ALA A 79 -6.04 21.99 -0.39
C ALA A 79 -6.00 20.51 0.01
N SER A 80 -6.35 19.59 -0.88
CA SER A 80 -6.42 18.17 -0.51
C SER A 80 -6.13 17.21 -1.66
N THR A 81 -5.69 16.00 -1.31
CA THR A 81 -5.68 14.81 -2.17
C THR A 81 -6.15 13.61 -1.38
N MET A 82 -6.89 12.72 -2.04
CA MET A 82 -7.27 11.40 -1.53
C MET A 82 -6.31 10.29 -1.98
N HIS A 83 -5.22 10.67 -2.66
CA HIS A 83 -4.25 9.77 -3.28
C HIS A 83 -2.85 9.95 -2.71
N ALA A 84 -2.73 10.49 -1.49
CA ALA A 84 -1.46 10.42 -0.78
C ALA A 84 -1.19 8.95 -0.42
N ARG A 85 0.08 8.58 -0.33
CA ARG A 85 0.48 7.19 -0.09
C ARG A 85 1.23 7.02 1.23
N ALA A 86 0.78 6.04 2.01
CA ALA A 86 1.53 5.42 3.08
C ALA A 86 2.86 4.82 2.55
N VAL A 87 3.79 4.55 3.46
CA VAL A 87 4.98 3.73 3.22
C VAL A 87 4.70 2.25 3.48
N LEU A 88 5.53 1.37 2.90
CA LEU A 88 5.46 -0.07 3.11
C LEU A 88 6.43 -0.54 4.21
N PRO A 89 6.03 -1.48 5.09
CA PRO A 89 4.67 -2.01 5.21
C PRO A 89 3.70 -0.96 5.76
N THR A 90 2.42 -1.04 5.40
CA THR A 90 1.33 -0.17 5.87
C THR A 90 0.97 -0.44 7.34
N SER A 91 1.98 -0.41 8.22
CA SER A 91 1.87 -0.61 9.66
C SER A 91 2.01 0.72 10.39
N SER A 92 1.30 0.89 11.50
CA SER A 92 1.16 2.16 12.21
C SER A 92 2.50 2.75 12.65
N SER A 93 3.36 2.00 13.35
CA SER A 93 4.70 2.47 13.75
C SER A 93 5.55 2.91 12.57
N THR A 94 5.50 2.17 11.46
CA THR A 94 6.26 2.49 10.24
C THR A 94 5.79 3.83 9.67
N ASN A 95 4.48 4.01 9.54
CA ASN A 95 3.89 5.18 8.91
C ASN A 95 3.85 6.41 9.81
N TRP A 96 3.56 6.28 11.09
CA TRP A 96 3.68 7.36 12.06
C TRP A 96 5.12 7.87 12.17
N ALA A 97 6.11 6.96 12.15
CA ALA A 97 7.52 7.34 12.09
C ALA A 97 7.83 8.09 10.79
N SER A 98 7.46 7.55 9.63
CA SER A 98 7.67 8.23 8.35
C SER A 98 7.04 9.63 8.32
N MET A 99 5.82 9.76 8.85
CA MET A 99 5.08 11.02 8.92
C MET A 99 5.86 12.12 9.65
N ILE A 100 6.50 11.77 10.78
CA ILE A 100 7.21 12.74 11.62
C ILE A 100 8.70 12.84 11.30
N MET A 101 9.27 11.89 10.53
CA MET A 101 10.70 11.81 10.26
C MET A 101 11.09 12.23 8.84
N GLY A 102 10.16 12.52 7.95
CA GLY A 102 10.49 12.98 6.60
C GLY A 102 11.28 11.97 5.77
N ALA A 103 11.20 10.68 6.12
CA ALA A 103 11.96 9.59 5.54
C ALA A 103 11.19 8.27 5.56
N GLY A 104 11.58 7.30 4.72
CA GLY A 104 11.00 5.96 4.69
C GLY A 104 11.65 4.96 5.67
N PRO A 105 11.05 3.77 5.85
CA PRO A 105 11.51 2.76 6.81
C PRO A 105 12.91 2.22 6.54
N GLU A 106 13.35 2.24 5.29
CA GLU A 106 14.73 1.92 4.90
C GLU A 106 15.76 2.91 5.46
N GLN A 107 15.33 4.11 5.85
CA GLN A 107 16.17 5.16 6.40
C GLN A 107 16.03 5.29 7.92
N HIS A 108 14.80 5.29 8.44
CA HIS A 108 14.56 5.44 9.88
C HIS A 108 14.59 4.11 10.65
N GLY A 109 14.49 2.96 9.98
CA GLY A 109 14.68 1.64 10.58
C GLY A 109 13.47 1.07 11.35
N ILE A 110 12.31 1.73 11.28
CA ILE A 110 11.09 1.32 11.98
C ILE A 110 10.18 0.62 10.97
N THR A 111 10.13 -0.71 11.02
CA THR A 111 9.47 -1.53 9.99
C THR A 111 8.24 -2.29 10.48
N SER A 112 7.88 -2.16 11.77
CA SER A 112 6.71 -2.83 12.35
C SER A 112 6.27 -2.21 13.67
N ASN A 113 5.05 -2.54 14.10
CA ASN A 113 4.51 -2.22 15.43
C ASN A 113 5.27 -2.89 16.59
N SER A 114 6.14 -3.87 16.33
CA SER A 114 6.99 -4.52 17.34
C SER A 114 8.37 -3.87 17.51
N TRP A 115 8.66 -2.80 16.78
CA TRP A 115 9.91 -2.06 16.94
C TRP A 115 10.01 -1.51 18.37
N GLU A 116 11.17 -1.65 18.99
CA GLU A 116 11.49 -1.00 20.26
C GLU A 116 12.94 -0.51 20.21
N LYS A 117 13.31 0.43 21.10
CA LYS A 117 14.70 0.94 21.16
C LYS A 117 15.73 -0.15 21.49
N ASP A 118 15.30 -1.23 22.16
CA ASP A 118 16.08 -2.42 22.47
C ASP A 118 15.80 -3.61 21.53
N ASN A 119 14.93 -3.44 20.53
CA ASN A 119 14.57 -4.44 19.51
C ASN A 119 14.73 -3.88 18.10
N LEU A 120 15.99 -3.72 17.67
CA LEU A 120 16.34 -3.05 16.41
C LEU A 120 16.69 -4.07 15.33
N VAL A 121 15.75 -4.30 14.41
CA VAL A 121 15.97 -5.16 13.23
C VAL A 121 16.80 -4.41 12.17
N LEU A 122 16.50 -3.13 11.94
CA LEU A 122 17.15 -2.28 10.95
C LEU A 122 17.61 -0.97 11.62
N PRO A 123 18.92 -0.65 11.65
CA PRO A 123 19.39 0.59 12.25
C PRO A 123 19.10 1.81 11.37
N ALA A 124 18.74 2.94 12.01
CA ALA A 124 18.58 4.22 11.32
C ALA A 124 19.91 4.69 10.67
N VAL A 125 19.83 5.28 9.48
CA VAL A 125 21.02 5.73 8.71
C VAL A 125 21.69 6.99 9.29
N THR A 126 20.96 7.74 10.12
CA THR A 126 21.44 8.85 10.94
C THR A 126 20.58 8.96 12.19
N GLN A 127 21.06 9.65 13.21
CA GLN A 127 20.40 9.71 14.50
C GLN A 127 20.47 11.11 15.13
N SER A 128 19.37 11.52 15.77
CA SER A 128 19.26 12.71 16.64
C SER A 128 19.57 12.35 18.10
N GLU A 129 19.07 11.21 18.53
CA GLU A 129 19.34 10.53 19.80
C GLU A 129 19.62 9.04 19.50
N PRO A 130 20.27 8.28 20.41
CA PRO A 130 20.52 6.86 20.17
C PRO A 130 19.28 6.12 19.65
N PHE A 131 19.44 5.48 18.49
CA PHE A 131 18.43 4.69 17.78
C PHE A 131 17.29 5.47 17.09
N LEU A 132 17.11 6.76 17.40
CA LEU A 132 16.06 7.58 16.80
C LEU A 132 16.58 8.39 15.62
N PHE A 133 15.89 8.28 14.49
CA PHE A 133 16.09 9.15 13.34
C PHE A 133 15.48 10.54 13.62
N PRO A 134 16.09 11.65 13.17
CA PRO A 134 15.62 13.00 13.52
C PRO A 134 14.16 13.25 13.11
N SER A 135 13.30 13.48 14.10
CA SER A 135 11.89 13.86 13.87
C SER A 135 11.72 15.38 13.67
N ILE A 136 10.55 15.79 13.17
CA ILE A 136 10.16 17.19 13.08
C ILE A 136 10.14 17.87 14.45
N PHE A 137 9.75 17.16 15.51
CA PHE A 137 9.78 17.67 16.87
C PHE A 137 11.21 18.08 17.26
N HIS A 138 12.18 17.20 17.00
CA HIS A 138 13.59 17.46 17.28
C HIS A 138 14.13 18.64 16.47
N LEU A 139 13.85 18.69 15.17
CA LEU A 139 14.32 19.78 14.31
C LEU A 139 13.72 21.14 14.70
N ILE A 140 12.44 21.18 15.10
CA ILE A 140 11.82 22.39 15.64
C ILE A 140 12.52 22.78 16.95
N ARG A 141 12.68 21.86 17.91
CA ARG A 141 13.32 22.17 19.20
C ARG A 141 14.74 22.71 19.03
N GLU A 142 15.53 22.15 18.11
CA GLU A 142 16.90 22.60 17.84
C GLU A 142 16.94 24.05 17.36
N GLN A 143 15.98 24.45 16.51
CA GLN A 143 15.97 25.72 15.80
C GLN A 143 15.04 26.79 16.42
N ARG A 144 14.16 26.38 17.35
CA ARG A 144 13.13 27.21 18.01
C ARG A 144 13.05 26.85 19.50
N LYS A 145 14.14 27.10 20.22
CA LYS A 145 14.34 26.62 21.60
C LYS A 145 13.28 27.06 22.62
N SER A 146 12.73 28.26 22.46
CA SER A 146 11.74 28.83 23.38
C SER A 146 10.29 28.47 23.06
N GLU A 147 10.05 27.91 21.87
CA GLU A 147 8.70 27.67 21.38
C GLU A 147 8.09 26.43 22.02
N LYS A 148 6.78 26.46 22.18
CA LYS A 148 5.99 25.38 22.78
C LYS A 148 5.64 24.32 21.75
N ILE A 149 5.84 23.05 22.11
CA ILE A 149 5.60 21.89 21.25
C ILE A 149 4.75 20.86 22.00
N GLY A 150 3.67 20.39 21.38
CA GLY A 150 2.79 19.36 21.94
C GLY A 150 2.71 18.09 21.09
N ALA A 151 2.63 16.95 21.76
CA ALA A 151 2.29 15.65 21.20
C ALA A 151 1.21 15.00 22.08
N ILE A 152 0.01 14.84 21.54
CA ILE A 152 -1.13 14.23 22.21
C ILE A 152 -1.58 13.05 21.37
N TYR A 153 -1.48 11.83 21.90
CA TYR A 153 -1.70 10.62 21.09
C TYR A 153 -2.48 9.57 21.86
N HIS A 154 -3.52 9.03 21.23
CA HIS A 154 -4.33 7.96 21.83
C HIS A 154 -3.55 6.62 21.86
N TRP A 155 -2.91 6.25 20.75
CA TRP A 155 -2.17 4.98 20.68
C TRP A 155 -0.79 5.09 21.36
N GLY A 156 -0.59 4.34 22.44
CA GLY A 156 0.65 4.41 23.24
C GLY A 156 1.93 4.11 22.47
N GLY A 157 1.85 3.33 21.38
CA GLY A 157 2.99 3.01 20.50
C GLY A 157 3.59 4.25 19.80
N PHE A 158 2.81 5.30 19.59
CA PHE A 158 3.32 6.56 19.01
C PHE A 158 4.37 7.21 19.92
N GLY A 159 4.20 7.12 21.24
CA GLY A 159 5.05 7.76 22.23
C GLY A 159 6.53 7.38 22.14
N ARG A 160 6.86 6.20 21.60
CA ARG A 160 8.26 5.75 21.44
C ARG A 160 8.94 6.21 20.15
N LEU A 161 8.21 6.86 19.24
CA LEU A 161 8.69 7.19 17.89
C LEU A 161 9.44 8.53 17.81
N PHE A 162 9.37 9.38 18.83
CA PHE A 162 10.01 10.71 18.82
C PHE A 162 10.86 10.97 20.08
N GLU A 163 11.67 12.00 20.00
CA GLU A 163 12.57 12.47 21.05
C GLU A 163 11.75 13.17 22.14
N LYS A 164 11.57 12.49 23.28
CA LYS A 164 10.80 13.01 24.42
C LYS A 164 11.28 14.37 24.92
N SER A 165 12.58 14.64 24.80
CA SER A 165 13.21 15.91 25.18
C SER A 165 12.81 17.09 24.28
N ALA A 166 12.22 16.83 23.11
CA ALA A 166 11.84 17.85 22.16
C ALA A 166 10.48 18.50 22.47
N VAL A 167 9.61 17.81 23.21
CA VAL A 167 8.19 18.18 23.40
C VAL A 167 7.97 18.76 24.81
N ASP A 168 7.16 19.83 24.93
CA ASP A 168 6.77 20.43 26.21
C ASP A 168 5.55 19.77 26.84
N PHE A 169 4.66 19.23 26.01
CA PHE A 169 3.40 18.61 26.41
C PHE A 169 3.25 17.26 25.71
N ASP A 170 3.45 16.17 26.45
CA ASP A 170 3.49 14.79 25.96
C ASP A 170 2.44 13.98 26.71
N GLU A 171 1.28 13.79 26.11
CA GLU A 171 0.12 13.16 26.74
C GLU A 171 -0.32 11.93 25.95
N ASN A 172 -0.65 10.85 26.69
CA ASN A 172 -1.28 9.65 26.15
C ASN A 172 -2.65 9.41 26.82
N PRO A 173 -3.70 10.11 26.39
CA PRO A 173 -5.03 9.99 26.98
C PRO A 173 -5.65 8.62 26.72
N ALA A 174 -6.57 8.20 27.58
CA ALA A 174 -7.14 6.86 27.54
C ALA A 174 -8.26 6.69 26.49
N THR A 175 -8.82 7.79 25.98
CA THR A 175 -9.87 7.77 24.96
C THR A 175 -9.65 8.85 23.89
N GLU A 176 -10.33 8.68 22.76
CA GLU A 176 -10.36 9.65 21.68
C GLU A 176 -11.03 10.97 22.09
N GLU A 177 -12.05 10.97 22.96
CA GLU A 177 -12.61 12.21 23.49
C GLU A 177 -11.63 12.96 24.39
N GLU A 178 -10.95 12.25 25.29
CA GLU A 178 -9.96 12.86 26.16
C GLU A 178 -8.79 13.44 25.33
N THR A 179 -8.42 12.76 24.25
CA THR A 179 -7.43 13.25 23.27
C THR A 179 -7.87 14.58 22.65
N ALA A 180 -9.11 14.69 22.15
CA ALA A 180 -9.62 15.93 21.57
C ALA A 180 -9.72 17.06 22.60
N VAL A 181 -10.17 16.76 23.82
CA VAL A 181 -10.27 17.73 24.92
C VAL A 181 -8.90 18.25 25.33
N ASN A 182 -7.92 17.37 25.52
CA ASN A 182 -6.58 17.74 25.95
C ASN A 182 -5.86 18.57 24.89
N ALA A 183 -5.96 18.17 23.61
CA ALA A 183 -5.41 18.94 22.51
C ALA A 183 -6.08 20.32 22.37
N SER A 184 -7.42 20.38 22.45
CA SER A 184 -8.19 21.63 22.40
C SER A 184 -7.83 22.58 23.54
N SER A 185 -7.60 22.05 24.74
CA SER A 185 -7.16 22.82 25.90
C SER A 185 -5.75 23.37 25.69
N TYR A 186 -4.81 22.52 25.26
CA TYR A 186 -3.43 22.91 25.01
C TYR A 186 -3.31 24.02 23.96
N ILE A 187 -4.02 23.90 22.84
CA ILE A 187 -4.06 24.92 21.78
C ILE A 187 -4.55 26.26 22.32
N LYS A 188 -5.64 26.27 23.09
CA LYS A 188 -6.23 27.51 23.60
C LYS A 188 -5.39 28.19 24.68
N VAL A 189 -4.81 27.40 25.59
CA VAL A 189 -4.13 27.91 26.79
C VAL A 189 -2.66 28.21 26.52
N GLU A 190 -1.95 27.27 25.91
CA GLU A 190 -0.49 27.33 25.75
C GLU A 190 -0.06 27.92 24.41
N GLN A 191 -0.96 27.96 23.42
CA GLN A 191 -0.72 28.54 22.09
C GLN A 191 0.63 28.10 21.48
N PRO A 192 0.84 26.78 21.31
CA PRO A 192 2.11 26.21 20.88
C PRO A 192 2.49 26.63 19.46
N LEU A 193 3.77 26.52 19.11
CA LEU A 193 4.19 26.65 17.70
C LEU A 193 3.77 25.41 16.89
N PHE A 194 3.87 24.23 17.49
CA PHE A 194 3.56 22.95 16.84
C PHE A 194 2.80 22.01 17.77
N THR A 195 1.70 21.45 17.27
CA THR A 195 0.96 20.39 17.96
C THR A 195 0.73 19.21 17.04
N PHE A 196 1.07 18.00 17.49
CA PHE A 196 0.67 16.75 16.85
C PHE A 196 -0.42 16.07 17.66
N ILE A 197 -1.50 15.65 16.99
CA ILE A 197 -2.67 15.02 17.58
C ILE A 197 -2.91 13.69 16.87
N HIS A 198 -3.11 12.61 17.61
CA HIS A 198 -3.34 11.27 17.05
C HIS A 198 -4.58 10.59 17.65
N PHE A 199 -5.44 10.07 16.79
CA PHE A 199 -6.63 9.29 17.14
C PHE A 199 -6.54 7.84 16.63
N ASP A 200 -6.79 6.86 17.51
CA ASP A 200 -6.66 5.41 17.26
C ASP A 200 -7.98 4.70 16.88
N HIS A 201 -9.14 5.32 17.18
CA HIS A 201 -10.42 4.63 17.25
C HIS A 201 -10.98 4.16 15.88
N ILE A 202 -10.51 4.74 14.77
CA ILE A 202 -10.95 4.37 13.43
C ILE A 202 -10.32 3.03 13.02
N ASP A 203 -9.01 2.88 13.20
CA ASP A 203 -8.31 1.61 12.98
C ASP A 203 -8.85 0.50 13.90
N HIS A 204 -9.07 0.78 15.19
CA HIS A 204 -9.68 -0.19 16.10
C HIS A 204 -11.03 -0.70 15.58
N ALA A 205 -11.89 0.18 15.05
CA ALA A 205 -13.14 -0.25 14.42
C ALA A 205 -12.90 -1.08 13.14
N GLY A 206 -11.87 -0.75 12.35
CA GLY A 206 -11.40 -1.54 11.22
C GLY A 206 -10.99 -2.96 11.61
N HIS A 207 -10.21 -3.11 12.68
CA HIS A 207 -9.83 -4.41 13.22
C HIS A 207 -11.00 -5.19 13.84
N GLU A 208 -11.88 -4.54 14.60
CA GLU A 208 -12.97 -5.22 15.31
C GLU A 208 -14.07 -5.68 14.34
N PHE A 209 -14.50 -4.80 13.43
CA PHE A 209 -15.67 -5.03 12.58
C PHE A 209 -15.32 -5.21 11.11
N GLY A 210 -14.29 -4.54 10.63
CA GLY A 210 -13.81 -4.57 9.26
C GLY A 210 -13.78 -3.17 8.64
N HIS A 211 -12.74 -2.84 7.87
CA HIS A 211 -12.68 -1.63 7.05
C HIS A 211 -13.80 -1.65 5.99
N GLY A 212 -14.38 -0.49 5.70
CA GLY A 212 -15.50 -0.35 4.77
C GLY A 212 -16.86 -0.84 5.30
N THR A 213 -16.94 -1.25 6.57
CA THR A 213 -18.21 -1.64 7.21
C THR A 213 -18.97 -0.44 7.78
N LYS A 214 -20.24 -0.66 8.15
CA LYS A 214 -21.07 0.38 8.78
C LYS A 214 -20.48 0.87 10.10
N GLU A 215 -19.94 -0.05 10.91
CA GLU A 215 -19.31 0.24 12.18
C GLU A 215 -18.02 1.06 11.99
N TYR A 216 -17.20 0.70 10.99
CA TYR A 216 -16.05 1.51 10.57
C TYR A 216 -16.46 2.92 10.15
N TYR A 217 -17.47 3.08 9.28
CA TYR A 217 -17.96 4.42 8.90
C TYR A 217 -18.53 5.22 10.07
N THR A 218 -19.14 4.55 11.06
CA THR A 218 -19.59 5.20 12.29
C THR A 218 -18.40 5.75 13.11
N SER A 219 -17.29 5.01 13.14
CA SER A 219 -16.05 5.48 13.77
C SER A 219 -15.43 6.68 13.02
N VAL A 220 -15.51 6.68 11.68
CA VAL A 220 -15.10 7.83 10.86
C VAL A 220 -15.95 9.08 11.17
N GLN A 221 -17.28 8.94 11.29
CA GLN A 221 -18.17 10.04 11.70
C GLN A 221 -17.84 10.58 13.10
N LYS A 222 -17.44 9.69 14.02
CA LYS A 222 -16.93 10.09 15.34
C LYS A 222 -15.63 10.89 15.21
N GLY A 223 -14.71 10.47 14.35
CA GLY A 223 -13.50 11.22 14.01
C GLY A 223 -13.80 12.64 13.51
N ASP A 224 -14.80 12.80 12.64
CA ASP A 224 -15.25 14.13 12.17
C ASP A 224 -15.73 15.03 13.32
N SER A 225 -16.49 14.45 14.26
CA SER A 225 -16.99 15.20 15.42
C SER A 225 -15.86 15.66 16.36
N LEU A 226 -14.83 14.84 16.54
CA LEU A 226 -13.64 15.19 17.33
C LEU A 226 -12.78 16.24 16.62
N LEU A 227 -12.66 16.13 15.30
CA LEU A 227 -12.05 17.17 14.47
C LEU A 227 -12.79 18.51 14.62
N ALA A 228 -14.12 18.49 14.61
CA ALA A 228 -14.93 19.70 14.80
C ALA A 228 -14.64 20.39 16.14
N GLU A 229 -14.41 19.62 17.21
CA GLU A 229 -14.04 20.13 18.53
C GLU A 229 -12.67 20.84 18.50
N ILE A 230 -11.66 20.21 17.88
CA ILE A 230 -10.32 20.81 17.73
C ILE A 230 -10.37 22.06 16.86
N MET A 231 -11.07 22.02 15.73
CA MET A 231 -11.20 23.18 14.83
C MET A 231 -11.92 24.34 15.53
N LYS A 232 -12.89 24.06 16.40
CA LYS A 232 -13.52 25.07 17.25
C LYS A 232 -12.52 25.67 18.24
N ALA A 233 -11.68 24.85 18.87
CA ALA A 233 -10.64 25.34 19.78
C ALA A 233 -9.61 26.23 19.08
N ILE A 234 -9.20 25.87 17.86
CA ILE A 234 -8.33 26.72 17.02
C ILE A 234 -9.01 28.06 16.74
N ALA A 235 -10.29 28.04 16.32
CA ALA A 235 -11.05 29.26 16.01
C ALA A 235 -11.27 30.17 17.23
N GLU A 236 -11.32 29.61 18.43
CA GLU A 236 -11.43 30.34 19.70
C GLU A 236 -10.07 30.82 20.26
N SER A 237 -8.95 30.40 19.69
CA SER A 237 -7.61 30.80 20.12
C SER A 237 -7.14 32.11 19.48
N ASP A 238 -6.18 32.79 20.11
CA ASP A 238 -5.56 34.00 19.52
C ASP A 238 -4.68 33.69 18.31
N MET A 239 -4.44 32.40 18.01
CA MET A 239 -3.66 31.93 16.86
C MET A 239 -4.50 31.60 15.63
N ALA A 240 -5.84 31.78 15.68
CA ALA A 240 -6.76 31.36 14.61
C ALA A 240 -6.30 31.84 13.21
N ASP A 241 -5.99 33.12 13.07
CA ASP A 241 -5.58 33.75 11.79
C ASP A 241 -4.19 33.31 11.29
N ASN A 242 -3.40 32.65 12.14
CA ASN A 242 -2.05 32.20 11.84
C ASN A 242 -1.90 30.67 11.90
N THR A 243 -2.99 29.93 12.08
CA THR A 243 -2.94 28.46 12.18
C THR A 243 -3.03 27.81 10.81
N MET A 244 -2.10 26.89 10.54
CA MET A 244 -2.16 25.92 9.45
C MET A 244 -2.44 24.54 10.04
N VAL A 245 -3.37 23.80 9.43
CA VAL A 245 -3.73 22.44 9.84
C VAL A 245 -3.35 21.47 8.73
N ILE A 246 -2.71 20.37 9.09
CA ILE A 246 -2.49 19.20 8.23
C ILE A 246 -3.28 18.04 8.82
N ILE A 247 -4.09 17.37 8.01
CA ILE A 247 -4.83 16.17 8.40
C ILE A 247 -4.45 15.03 7.49
N SER A 248 -4.12 13.89 8.07
CA SER A 248 -3.79 12.70 7.30
C SER A 248 -4.02 11.43 8.12
N SER A 249 -3.65 10.30 7.54
CA SER A 249 -3.69 8.98 8.16
C SER A 249 -2.34 8.31 8.00
N ASP A 250 -2.10 7.22 8.70
CA ASP A 250 -0.93 6.37 8.57
C ASP A 250 -1.15 5.25 7.54
N HIS A 251 -2.36 4.70 7.45
CA HIS A 251 -2.77 3.73 6.45
C HIS A 251 -4.30 3.66 6.28
N GLY A 252 -4.76 2.96 5.26
CA GLY A 252 -6.12 2.44 5.17
C GLY A 252 -6.20 1.00 5.69
N GLY A 253 -7.03 0.14 5.08
CA GLY A 253 -7.13 -1.26 5.48
C GLY A 253 -8.08 -2.10 4.63
N THR A 254 -7.96 -3.43 4.71
CA THR A 254 -8.81 -4.39 4.00
C THR A 254 -9.30 -5.48 4.95
N GLY A 255 -10.58 -5.86 4.84
CA GLY A 255 -11.17 -6.81 5.77
C GLY A 255 -10.96 -6.30 7.21
N LYS A 256 -10.30 -7.08 8.06
CA LYS A 256 -9.97 -6.71 9.46
C LYS A 256 -8.47 -6.43 9.69
N GLY A 257 -7.71 -6.19 8.63
CA GLY A 257 -6.26 -6.06 8.72
C GLY A 257 -5.69 -4.99 7.80
N HIS A 258 -4.40 -4.73 8.02
CA HIS A 258 -3.57 -3.84 7.22
C HIS A 258 -2.11 -4.33 7.31
N GLY A 259 -1.19 -3.71 6.58
CA GLY A 259 0.24 -4.06 6.53
C GLY A 259 0.73 -4.53 5.15
N GLY A 260 -0.19 -4.76 4.22
CA GLY A 260 0.05 -5.12 2.83
C GLY A 260 0.26 -3.93 1.90
N GLU A 261 0.09 -4.21 0.61
CA GLU A 261 0.40 -3.32 -0.52
C GLU A 261 -0.83 -3.01 -1.39
N SER A 262 -2.03 -3.34 -0.92
CA SER A 262 -3.26 -3.01 -1.63
C SER A 262 -3.49 -1.50 -1.65
N MET A 263 -4.25 -1.02 -2.66
CA MET A 263 -4.59 0.40 -2.75
C MET A 263 -5.47 0.86 -1.57
N ASP A 264 -6.35 -0.01 -1.09
CA ASP A 264 -7.20 0.24 0.08
C ASP A 264 -6.38 0.40 1.37
N GLU A 265 -5.17 -0.18 1.45
CA GLU A 265 -4.24 -0.03 2.57
C GLU A 265 -3.29 1.16 2.40
N ILE A 266 -2.81 1.42 1.17
CA ILE A 266 -1.74 2.40 0.94
C ILE A 266 -2.25 3.82 0.68
N GLU A 267 -3.46 4.00 0.12
CA GLU A 267 -4.02 5.33 -0.12
C GLU A 267 -4.61 5.93 1.15
N ILE A 268 -4.23 7.17 1.42
CA ILE A 268 -4.62 7.92 2.61
C ILE A 268 -5.05 9.34 2.22
N PRO A 269 -5.96 9.96 2.99
CA PRO A 269 -6.28 11.37 2.80
C PRO A 269 -5.09 12.25 3.23
N PHE A 270 -4.90 13.36 2.52
CA PHE A 270 -3.99 14.44 2.92
C PHE A 270 -4.68 15.77 2.68
N ILE A 271 -4.97 16.50 3.76
CA ILE A 271 -5.74 17.74 3.75
C ILE A 271 -4.92 18.84 4.44
N LEU A 272 -4.79 19.97 3.76
CA LEU A 272 -4.16 21.19 4.27
C LEU A 272 -5.23 22.27 4.36
N TRP A 273 -5.27 22.99 5.48
CA TRP A 273 -6.22 24.09 5.67
C TRP A 273 -5.59 25.24 6.46
N GLY A 274 -6.11 26.45 6.28
CA GLY A 274 -5.77 27.61 7.10
C GLY A 274 -4.69 28.49 6.48
N LYS A 275 -3.82 29.06 7.33
CA LYS A 275 -2.87 30.11 6.98
C LYS A 275 -1.97 29.70 5.80
N GLY A 276 -2.04 30.48 4.72
CA GLY A 276 -1.15 30.35 3.57
C GLY A 276 -1.47 29.17 2.66
N ILE A 277 -2.59 28.48 2.84
CA ILE A 277 -3.04 27.37 2.01
C ILE A 277 -4.08 27.85 0.99
N LYS A 278 -3.95 27.39 -0.26
CA LYS A 278 -4.94 27.64 -1.32
C LYS A 278 -6.30 27.07 -0.93
N LYS A 279 -7.36 27.76 -1.37
CA LYS A 279 -8.74 27.32 -1.13
C LYS A 279 -9.27 26.50 -2.30
N ASN A 280 -10.05 25.45 -2.00
CA ASN A 280 -10.67 24.56 -2.97
C ASN A 280 -9.66 24.04 -4.01
N TYR A 281 -8.48 23.63 -3.56
CA TYR A 281 -7.39 23.20 -4.43
C TYR A 281 -7.19 21.69 -4.35
N GLN A 282 -7.34 21.00 -5.48
CA GLN A 282 -6.97 19.59 -5.57
C GLN A 282 -5.46 19.48 -5.81
N ILE A 283 -4.75 18.86 -4.87
CA ILE A 283 -3.32 18.55 -4.97
C ILE A 283 -3.15 17.52 -6.10
N LYS A 284 -2.25 17.83 -7.04
CA LYS A 284 -2.14 17.10 -8.30
C LYS A 284 -0.90 16.21 -8.37
N TYR A 285 0.10 16.46 -7.55
CA TYR A 285 1.38 15.74 -7.59
C TYR A 285 1.49 14.73 -6.45
N PRO A 286 2.34 13.69 -6.61
CA PRO A 286 2.46 12.64 -5.62
C PRO A 286 2.80 13.18 -4.24
N VAL A 287 2.04 12.73 -3.25
CA VAL A 287 2.27 12.99 -1.82
C VAL A 287 2.50 11.65 -1.14
N TYR A 288 3.56 11.56 -0.36
CA TYR A 288 3.87 10.39 0.46
C TYR A 288 3.79 10.75 1.93
N GLN A 289 3.69 9.75 2.79
CA GLN A 289 3.56 9.94 4.22
C GLN A 289 4.66 10.83 4.81
N TYR A 290 5.90 10.62 4.35
CA TYR A 290 7.05 11.41 4.77
C TYR A 290 7.05 12.87 4.27
N ASP A 291 6.16 13.26 3.38
CA ASP A 291 6.02 14.66 2.94
C ASP A 291 5.34 15.52 4.02
N ASN A 292 4.69 14.90 5.01
CA ASN A 292 4.06 15.60 6.13
C ASN A 292 5.09 16.42 6.93
N ALA A 293 6.11 15.77 7.50
CA ALA A 293 7.18 16.46 8.22
C ALA A 293 7.91 17.51 7.35
N ALA A 294 8.13 17.23 6.07
CA ALA A 294 8.73 18.20 5.14
C ALA A 294 7.84 19.44 4.95
N THR A 295 6.52 19.26 4.89
CA THR A 295 5.53 20.32 4.77
C THR A 295 5.44 21.17 6.04
N VAL A 296 5.47 20.53 7.22
CA VAL A 296 5.58 21.24 8.51
C VAL A 296 6.87 22.06 8.56
N ALA A 297 8.01 21.46 8.18
CA ALA A 297 9.29 22.15 8.17
C ALA A 297 9.29 23.37 7.23
N HIS A 298 8.66 23.24 6.06
CA HIS A 298 8.49 24.35 5.12
C HIS A 298 7.66 25.49 5.72
N ALA A 299 6.50 25.17 6.29
CA ALA A 299 5.61 26.17 6.91
C ALA A 299 6.26 26.94 8.07
N LEU A 300 7.09 26.25 8.86
CA LEU A 300 7.79 26.82 10.03
C LEU A 300 9.20 27.37 9.71
N ARG A 301 9.64 27.29 8.45
CA ARG A 301 11.02 27.63 8.02
C ARG A 301 12.10 26.91 8.84
N ILE A 302 11.89 25.62 9.06
CA ILE A 302 12.84 24.72 9.73
C ILE A 302 13.74 24.09 8.68
N LYS A 303 15.06 24.18 8.89
CA LYS A 303 16.03 23.54 8.01
C LYS A 303 15.99 22.02 8.21
N THR A 304 15.81 21.28 7.12
CA THR A 304 15.79 19.81 7.14
C THR A 304 17.19 19.24 6.87
N PRO A 305 17.54 18.08 7.46
CA PRO A 305 18.79 17.39 7.17
C PRO A 305 18.72 16.70 5.81
N ARG A 306 19.88 16.46 5.18
CA ARG A 306 19.97 15.74 3.90
C ARG A 306 19.42 14.30 3.96
N ALA A 307 19.29 13.73 5.16
CA ALA A 307 18.73 12.41 5.35
C ALA A 307 17.21 12.38 5.11
N TRP A 308 16.51 13.51 5.21
CA TRP A 308 15.09 13.58 4.84
C TRP A 308 14.94 13.55 3.32
N ILE A 309 14.04 12.70 2.83
CA ILE A 309 13.69 12.60 1.42
C ILE A 309 12.35 13.25 1.10
N GLY A 310 11.56 13.55 2.14
CA GLY A 310 10.26 14.17 2.00
C GLY A 310 10.35 15.54 1.34
N ARG A 311 9.38 15.80 0.46
CA ARG A 311 9.23 17.04 -0.28
C ARG A 311 8.04 17.78 0.29
N PRO A 312 8.18 19.07 0.65
CA PRO A 312 7.03 19.84 1.07
C PRO A 312 5.98 19.86 -0.05
N VAL A 313 4.70 19.76 0.31
CA VAL A 313 3.56 19.85 -0.63
C VAL A 313 3.36 21.31 -1.04
N ILE A 314 4.36 21.88 -1.72
CA ILE A 314 4.43 23.32 -2.05
C ILE A 314 3.26 23.78 -2.92
N GLU A 315 2.68 22.88 -3.71
CA GLU A 315 1.55 23.22 -4.57
C GLU A 315 0.31 23.66 -3.78
N ALA A 316 0.20 23.25 -2.52
CA ALA A 316 -0.90 23.65 -1.65
C ALA A 316 -0.78 25.09 -1.14
N PHE A 317 0.41 25.69 -1.16
CA PHE A 317 0.66 27.01 -0.59
C PHE A 317 0.24 28.13 -1.55
N GLU A 318 -0.34 29.21 -1.01
CA GLU A 318 -0.67 30.42 -1.76
C GLU A 318 0.59 31.05 -2.36
N GLY A 319 0.49 31.54 -3.60
CA GLY A 319 1.62 32.16 -4.30
C GLY A 319 2.62 31.18 -4.91
N GLU A 320 2.69 29.95 -4.41
CA GLU A 320 3.55 28.90 -4.94
C GLU A 320 2.95 28.25 -6.21
N LYS A 321 3.82 27.95 -7.16
CA LYS A 321 3.48 27.22 -8.38
C LYS A 321 4.50 26.12 -8.60
N ILE A 322 4.00 24.92 -8.86
CA ILE A 322 4.81 23.80 -9.33
C ILE A 322 4.31 23.40 -10.72
N GLU A 323 5.25 23.16 -11.62
CA GLU A 323 5.01 22.52 -12.91
C GLU A 323 5.90 21.28 -12.93
N ASP A 324 5.26 20.13 -12.95
CA ASP A 324 5.92 18.83 -13.10
C ASP A 324 5.12 18.07 -14.17
N ASP A 325 5.83 17.35 -15.06
CA ASP A 325 5.22 16.60 -16.15
C ASP A 325 4.61 15.27 -15.65
N TYR A 326 4.74 14.96 -14.36
CA TYR A 326 4.32 13.71 -13.73
C TYR A 326 3.32 13.92 -12.57
N PRO A 327 2.06 14.31 -12.87
CA PRO A 327 1.00 14.34 -11.85
C PRO A 327 0.69 12.94 -11.32
N VAL A 328 -0.04 12.87 -10.20
CA VAL A 328 -0.60 11.62 -9.67
C VAL A 328 -1.40 10.92 -10.75
N LEU A 329 -1.06 9.66 -10.99
CA LEU A 329 -1.92 8.77 -11.75
C LEU A 329 -3.06 8.29 -10.86
N VAL A 330 -4.24 8.88 -11.03
CA VAL A 330 -5.47 8.37 -10.42
C VAL A 330 -5.92 7.14 -11.18
N GLN A 331 -5.80 5.96 -10.56
CA GLN A 331 -6.32 4.73 -11.15
C GLN A 331 -7.85 4.70 -11.02
N LEU A 332 -8.51 4.48 -12.15
CA LEU A 332 -9.93 4.16 -12.19
C LEU A 332 -10.18 2.79 -11.55
N LYS A 333 -11.38 2.59 -11.02
CA LYS A 333 -11.81 1.29 -10.50
C LYS A 333 -11.79 0.24 -11.61
N ASP A 334 -11.37 -0.97 -11.27
CA ASP A 334 -11.30 -2.09 -12.22
C ASP A 334 -12.70 -2.46 -12.76
N PRO A 335 -12.80 -3.07 -13.95
CA PRO A 335 -14.06 -3.60 -14.45
C PRO A 335 -14.65 -4.66 -13.50
N GLU A 336 -15.97 -4.60 -13.28
CA GLU A 336 -16.69 -5.55 -12.43
C GLU A 336 -17.35 -6.65 -13.28
N LEU A 337 -17.32 -7.89 -12.80
CA LEU A 337 -18.17 -8.96 -13.32
C LEU A 337 -19.57 -8.88 -12.71
N SER A 338 -20.59 -9.27 -13.47
CA SER A 338 -21.97 -9.32 -12.97
C SER A 338 -22.15 -10.28 -11.78
N ASN A 339 -21.35 -11.35 -11.75
CA ASN A 339 -21.32 -12.34 -10.68
C ASN A 339 -19.88 -12.42 -10.13
N PRO A 340 -19.52 -11.57 -9.16
CA PRO A 340 -18.18 -11.58 -8.60
C PRO A 340 -17.94 -12.85 -7.77
N ALA A 341 -16.69 -13.29 -7.77
CA ALA A 341 -16.21 -14.36 -6.89
C ALA A 341 -16.37 -14.02 -5.41
N LYS A 342 -16.42 -15.05 -4.56
CA LYS A 342 -16.55 -14.92 -3.09
C LYS A 342 -15.35 -15.53 -2.39
N GLY A 343 -14.94 -14.93 -1.28
CA GLY A 343 -13.81 -15.42 -0.48
C GLY A 343 -12.53 -15.41 -1.31
N TYR A 344 -11.82 -16.54 -1.32
CA TYR A 344 -10.57 -16.68 -2.06
C TYR A 344 -10.76 -17.12 -3.52
N ALA A 345 -11.99 -17.35 -3.99
CA ALA A 345 -12.25 -17.78 -5.37
C ALA A 345 -11.68 -16.82 -6.41
N ALA A 346 -11.07 -17.39 -7.46
CA ALA A 346 -10.74 -16.61 -8.63
C ALA A 346 -12.02 -16.21 -9.37
N GLU A 347 -12.02 -15.01 -9.96
CA GLU A 347 -13.15 -14.50 -10.74
C GLU A 347 -13.50 -15.44 -11.90
N GLY A 348 -14.78 -15.52 -12.25
CA GLY A 348 -15.29 -16.46 -13.26
C GLY A 348 -16.00 -17.65 -12.64
N GLY A 349 -15.62 -18.87 -13.04
CA GLY A 349 -16.23 -20.11 -12.51
C GLY A 349 -16.25 -21.28 -13.49
N LEU A 350 -16.86 -22.39 -13.05
CA LEU A 350 -17.12 -23.59 -13.84
C LEU A 350 -18.58 -23.66 -14.29
N PHE A 351 -18.83 -23.77 -15.59
CA PHE A 351 -20.15 -23.69 -16.21
C PHE A 351 -20.44 -24.89 -17.12
N ASN A 352 -21.73 -25.19 -17.30
CA ASN A 352 -22.19 -26.22 -18.24
C ASN A 352 -22.49 -25.61 -19.60
N ASP A 353 -21.88 -26.16 -20.64
CA ASP A 353 -22.07 -25.89 -22.07
C ASP A 353 -21.75 -24.45 -22.54
N SER A 354 -22.16 -23.42 -21.80
CA SER A 354 -21.85 -22.01 -22.07
C SER A 354 -22.12 -21.09 -20.88
N VAL A 355 -21.60 -19.86 -20.93
CA VAL A 355 -21.90 -18.77 -19.99
C VAL A 355 -21.82 -17.42 -20.71
N GLU A 356 -22.60 -16.43 -20.24
CA GLU A 356 -22.46 -15.05 -20.70
C GLU A 356 -21.43 -14.30 -19.85
N LEU A 357 -20.36 -13.80 -20.48
CA LEU A 357 -19.49 -12.79 -19.92
C LEU A 357 -20.22 -11.45 -19.93
N ILE A 358 -20.38 -10.88 -18.74
CA ILE A 358 -20.97 -9.54 -18.55
C ILE A 358 -20.02 -8.72 -17.70
N LEU A 359 -19.42 -7.70 -18.33
CA LEU A 359 -18.54 -6.73 -17.68
C LEU A 359 -19.28 -5.40 -17.48
N LYS A 360 -18.97 -4.72 -16.39
CA LYS A 360 -19.48 -3.40 -16.05
C LYS A 360 -18.32 -2.45 -15.80
N ASN A 361 -18.39 -1.24 -16.37
CA ASN A 361 -17.53 -0.14 -15.97
C ASN A 361 -18.14 0.54 -14.73
N PRO A 362 -17.53 0.46 -13.54
CA PRO A 362 -18.02 1.18 -12.36
C PRO A 362 -17.72 2.69 -12.41
N ASN A 363 -16.91 3.15 -13.36
CA ASN A 363 -16.49 4.54 -13.48
C ASN A 363 -17.44 5.35 -14.36
N SER A 364 -17.45 6.67 -14.18
CA SER A 364 -18.22 7.61 -15.02
C SER A 364 -17.55 7.91 -16.38
N VAL A 365 -16.31 7.44 -16.57
CA VAL A 365 -15.49 7.67 -17.76
C VAL A 365 -14.80 6.38 -18.21
N GLY A 366 -14.33 6.40 -19.46
CA GLY A 366 -13.55 5.31 -20.05
C GLY A 366 -14.40 4.17 -20.62
N GLU A 367 -13.75 3.35 -21.44
CA GLU A 367 -14.32 2.15 -22.04
C GLU A 367 -13.65 0.90 -21.47
N VAL A 368 -14.42 -0.17 -21.26
CA VAL A 368 -13.85 -1.46 -20.81
C VAL A 368 -13.32 -2.17 -22.04
N LYS A 369 -12.01 -2.34 -22.12
CA LYS A 369 -11.38 -3.21 -23.11
C LYS A 369 -11.07 -4.56 -22.51
N TYR A 370 -11.17 -5.61 -23.32
CA TYR A 370 -10.95 -6.97 -22.86
C TYR A 370 -10.30 -7.87 -23.92
N THR A 371 -9.69 -8.94 -23.45
CA THR A 371 -9.18 -10.06 -24.24
C THR A 371 -9.79 -11.36 -23.72
N LEU A 372 -9.81 -12.38 -24.57
CA LEU A 372 -10.39 -13.71 -24.26
C LEU A 372 -9.32 -14.82 -24.23
N ASP A 373 -8.06 -14.47 -24.47
CA ASP A 373 -6.93 -15.38 -24.63
C ASP A 373 -5.89 -15.27 -23.49
N GLY A 374 -6.20 -14.49 -22.44
CA GLY A 374 -5.30 -14.21 -21.32
C GLY A 374 -4.18 -13.21 -21.62
N ASN A 375 -4.13 -12.60 -22.81
CA ASN A 375 -3.19 -11.52 -23.12
C ASN A 375 -3.62 -10.21 -22.47
N MET A 376 -2.66 -9.31 -22.21
CA MET A 376 -2.97 -7.99 -21.66
C MET A 376 -3.82 -7.19 -22.66
N PRO A 377 -4.94 -6.57 -22.24
CA PRO A 377 -5.67 -5.66 -23.11
C PRO A 377 -4.78 -4.43 -23.42
N ASN A 378 -4.88 -3.94 -24.65
CA ASN A 378 -4.23 -2.72 -25.12
C ASN A 378 -5.26 -1.83 -25.83
N SER A 379 -4.84 -0.70 -26.39
CA SER A 379 -5.73 0.25 -27.08
C SER A 379 -6.53 -0.38 -28.23
N ASP A 380 -6.01 -1.42 -28.85
CA ASP A 380 -6.58 -2.10 -30.01
C ASP A 380 -7.44 -3.31 -29.61
N ALA A 381 -7.50 -3.66 -28.32
CA ALA A 381 -8.36 -4.72 -27.82
C ALA A 381 -9.84 -4.35 -27.94
N ASP A 382 -10.68 -5.39 -27.98
CA ASP A 382 -12.12 -5.24 -28.15
C ASP A 382 -12.75 -4.44 -26.99
N THR A 383 -13.63 -3.50 -27.33
CA THR A 383 -14.41 -2.75 -26.35
C THR A 383 -15.66 -3.55 -25.98
N PHE A 384 -15.85 -3.79 -24.69
CA PHE A 384 -17.05 -4.46 -24.18
C PHE A 384 -18.28 -3.56 -24.33
N SER A 385 -19.19 -3.93 -25.22
CA SER A 385 -20.42 -3.18 -25.53
C SER A 385 -21.70 -4.00 -25.37
N SER A 386 -21.59 -5.33 -25.29
CA SER A 386 -22.70 -6.26 -25.08
C SER A 386 -22.19 -7.58 -24.49
N PRO A 387 -23.05 -8.37 -23.81
CA PRO A 387 -22.69 -9.71 -23.34
C PRO A 387 -22.05 -10.58 -24.42
N VAL A 388 -21.06 -11.38 -24.03
CA VAL A 388 -20.34 -12.31 -24.91
C VAL A 388 -20.60 -13.73 -24.43
N VAL A 389 -21.10 -14.60 -25.32
CA VAL A 389 -21.31 -16.01 -24.99
C VAL A 389 -19.99 -16.76 -25.11
N LEU A 390 -19.54 -17.35 -24.01
CA LEU A 390 -18.36 -18.21 -23.95
C LEU A 390 -18.80 -19.68 -23.98
N THR A 391 -18.24 -20.46 -24.89
CA THR A 391 -18.55 -21.89 -25.08
C THR A 391 -17.36 -22.81 -24.85
N GLU A 392 -16.20 -22.23 -24.53
CA GLU A 392 -14.95 -22.93 -24.26
C GLU A 392 -14.22 -22.27 -23.08
N ASN A 393 -13.16 -22.92 -22.59
CA ASN A 393 -12.34 -22.37 -21.52
C ASN A 393 -11.67 -21.07 -21.98
N THR A 394 -11.83 -20.01 -21.20
CA THR A 394 -11.44 -18.65 -21.57
C THR A 394 -10.83 -17.95 -20.38
N VAL A 395 -9.64 -17.38 -20.58
CA VAL A 395 -9.01 -16.46 -19.62
C VAL A 395 -9.33 -15.05 -20.08
N VAL A 396 -10.21 -14.38 -19.36
CA VAL A 396 -10.62 -13.01 -19.67
C VAL A 396 -9.71 -12.06 -18.91
N LYS A 397 -9.07 -11.13 -19.63
CA LYS A 397 -8.46 -9.94 -19.01
C LYS A 397 -9.19 -8.70 -19.44
N SER A 398 -9.53 -7.83 -18.49
CA SER A 398 -10.24 -6.60 -18.78
C SER A 398 -9.69 -5.42 -18.00
N ALA A 399 -9.77 -4.23 -18.59
CA ALA A 399 -9.38 -2.98 -17.95
C ALA A 399 -10.12 -1.78 -18.56
N VAL A 400 -10.14 -0.66 -17.84
CA VAL A 400 -10.72 0.60 -18.30
C VAL A 400 -9.66 1.42 -19.02
N PHE A 401 -10.01 1.90 -20.21
CA PHE A 401 -9.18 2.77 -21.04
C PHE A 401 -9.82 4.15 -21.18
N VAL A 402 -9.02 5.21 -21.06
CA VAL A 402 -9.41 6.59 -21.37
C VAL A 402 -8.53 7.08 -22.51
N ASP A 403 -9.16 7.51 -23.61
CA ASP A 403 -8.47 7.98 -24.82
C ASP A 403 -7.34 7.05 -25.31
N GLY A 404 -7.60 5.73 -25.27
CA GLY A 404 -6.64 4.70 -25.68
C GLY A 404 -5.53 4.39 -24.68
N THR A 405 -5.53 4.99 -23.50
CA THR A 405 -4.54 4.74 -22.43
C THR A 405 -5.16 3.85 -21.35
N LEU A 406 -4.42 2.83 -20.89
CA LEU A 406 -4.81 1.99 -19.75
C LEU A 406 -4.93 2.85 -18.48
N SER A 407 -6.10 2.91 -17.85
CA SER A 407 -6.41 3.83 -16.75
C SER A 407 -6.93 3.16 -15.48
N SER A 408 -7.16 1.85 -15.47
CA SER A 408 -7.41 1.03 -14.26
C SER A 408 -6.34 -0.04 -14.07
N GLY A 409 -6.46 -0.85 -13.02
CA GLY A 409 -5.81 -2.16 -12.97
C GLY A 409 -6.39 -3.12 -14.01
N VAL A 410 -5.76 -4.30 -14.12
CA VAL A 410 -6.23 -5.37 -15.02
C VAL A 410 -6.88 -6.46 -14.20
N LYS A 411 -8.19 -6.64 -14.43
CA LYS A 411 -8.96 -7.72 -13.84
C LYS A 411 -8.78 -8.99 -14.67
N GLU A 412 -8.43 -10.10 -14.02
CA GLU A 412 -8.29 -11.42 -14.65
C GLU A 412 -9.37 -12.37 -14.12
N ALA A 413 -10.05 -13.09 -15.02
CA ALA A 413 -11.12 -14.03 -14.70
C ALA A 413 -11.00 -15.32 -15.53
N TYR A 414 -11.38 -16.44 -14.93
CA TYR A 414 -11.19 -17.79 -15.44
C TYR A 414 -12.54 -18.47 -15.65
N PHE A 415 -12.99 -18.53 -16.91
CA PHE A 415 -14.24 -19.18 -17.28
C PHE A 415 -13.94 -20.59 -17.81
N ARG A 416 -14.49 -21.60 -17.15
CA ARG A 416 -14.21 -23.00 -17.42
C ARG A 416 -15.51 -23.64 -17.87
N ILE A 417 -15.56 -24.15 -19.10
CA ILE A 417 -16.78 -24.63 -19.75
C ILE A 417 -16.65 -26.12 -19.98
N LYS A 418 -17.59 -26.89 -19.42
CA LYS A 418 -17.67 -28.33 -19.61
C LYS A 418 -19.01 -28.76 -20.21
N PRO A 419 -19.05 -29.84 -21.00
CA PRO A 419 -20.32 -30.43 -21.39
C PRO A 419 -21.13 -30.88 -20.17
N VAL A 420 -22.44 -30.65 -20.17
CA VAL A 420 -23.33 -31.14 -19.09
C VAL A 420 -23.26 -32.67 -18.89
N THR A 421 -22.91 -33.39 -19.95
CA THR A 421 -22.77 -34.85 -19.97
C THR A 421 -21.41 -35.35 -19.48
N LEU A 422 -20.45 -34.45 -19.24
CA LEU A 422 -19.12 -34.82 -18.79
C LEU A 422 -19.19 -35.46 -17.40
N LYS A 423 -18.54 -36.61 -17.26
CA LYS A 423 -18.29 -37.21 -15.94
C LYS A 423 -17.07 -36.54 -15.32
N ALA A 424 -17.19 -36.17 -14.06
CA ALA A 424 -16.10 -35.68 -13.21
C ALA A 424 -14.82 -36.54 -13.43
N PRO A 425 -13.71 -35.96 -13.94
CA PRO A 425 -12.48 -36.69 -14.24
C PRO A 425 -11.50 -36.75 -13.07
N VAL A 426 -11.75 -36.03 -11.98
CA VAL A 426 -10.88 -35.99 -10.81
C VAL A 426 -11.51 -36.83 -9.72
N SER A 427 -10.90 -37.96 -9.41
CA SER A 427 -11.28 -38.75 -8.23
C SER A 427 -10.70 -38.11 -6.97
N TYR A 428 -11.43 -38.19 -5.85
CA TYR A 428 -10.92 -37.77 -4.56
C TYR A 428 -11.07 -38.85 -3.49
N GLU A 429 -10.13 -38.87 -2.56
CA GLU A 429 -10.12 -39.62 -1.31
C GLU A 429 -10.01 -38.62 -0.15
N VAL A 430 -10.79 -38.82 0.92
CA VAL A 430 -10.80 -37.99 2.13
C VAL A 430 -10.31 -38.81 3.30
N PHE A 431 -9.45 -38.23 4.13
CA PHE A 431 -8.96 -38.83 5.37
C PHE A 431 -9.11 -37.85 6.52
N HIS A 432 -9.85 -38.23 7.56
CA HIS A 432 -9.98 -37.44 8.78
C HIS A 432 -8.91 -37.85 9.79
N LEU A 433 -8.02 -36.92 10.09
CA LEU A 433 -6.80 -37.12 10.88
C LEU A 433 -6.84 -36.24 12.13
N ASP A 434 -5.73 -36.20 12.86
CA ASP A 434 -5.55 -35.37 14.05
C ASP A 434 -4.21 -34.63 13.96
N ASN A 435 -4.18 -33.38 14.41
CA ASN A 435 -2.97 -32.54 14.54
C ASN A 435 -2.17 -32.40 13.23
N LEU A 436 -2.84 -32.13 12.11
CA LEU A 436 -2.16 -31.88 10.85
C LEU A 436 -1.45 -30.52 10.86
N SER A 437 -0.16 -30.56 10.57
CA SER A 437 0.69 -29.38 10.31
C SER A 437 1.61 -29.60 9.10
N PHE A 438 1.53 -30.78 8.49
CA PHE A 438 2.24 -31.21 7.28
C PHE A 438 1.52 -32.44 6.70
N ILE A 439 1.72 -32.73 5.41
CA ILE A 439 1.12 -33.88 4.73
C ILE A 439 1.75 -35.18 5.29
N PRO A 440 0.96 -36.05 5.96
CA PRO A 440 1.52 -37.26 6.56
C PRO A 440 1.59 -38.41 5.56
N SER A 441 2.43 -39.41 5.87
CA SER A 441 2.33 -40.69 5.18
C SER A 441 1.01 -41.38 5.54
N ILE A 442 0.22 -41.67 4.50
CA ILE A 442 -1.15 -42.14 4.64
C ILE A 442 -1.24 -43.68 4.58
N GLY A 443 -0.12 -44.35 4.26
CA GLY A 443 0.08 -45.80 4.36
C GLY A 443 -1.01 -46.64 3.68
N ASN A 444 -1.44 -47.71 4.36
CA ASN A 444 -2.54 -48.58 3.91
C ASN A 444 -3.91 -48.17 4.49
N ARG A 445 -4.05 -46.91 4.95
CA ARG A 445 -5.31 -46.43 5.52
C ARG A 445 -6.40 -46.41 4.45
N LYS A 446 -7.61 -46.80 4.83
CA LYS A 446 -8.78 -46.66 3.96
C LYS A 446 -9.31 -45.23 4.03
N PRO A 447 -9.77 -44.65 2.90
CA PRO A 447 -10.38 -43.34 2.91
C PRO A 447 -11.70 -43.36 3.69
N ASP A 448 -11.97 -42.26 4.39
CA ASP A 448 -13.20 -42.00 5.13
C ASP A 448 -14.35 -41.62 4.17
N ALA A 449 -14.02 -40.98 3.03
CA ALA A 449 -14.94 -40.76 1.93
C ALA A 449 -14.22 -40.81 0.57
N THR A 450 -14.95 -41.12 -0.49
CA THR A 450 -14.45 -41.09 -1.87
C THR A 450 -15.50 -40.51 -2.80
N GLY A 451 -15.07 -39.85 -3.86
CA GLY A 451 -15.98 -39.37 -4.90
C GLY A 451 -15.23 -38.90 -6.13
N ALA A 452 -15.91 -38.09 -6.95
CA ALA A 452 -15.30 -37.44 -8.10
C ALA A 452 -15.83 -36.00 -8.26
N VAL A 453 -14.94 -35.11 -8.68
CA VAL A 453 -15.16 -33.68 -8.93
C VAL A 453 -14.59 -33.29 -10.30
N PHE A 454 -14.90 -32.08 -10.75
CA PHE A 454 -14.46 -31.61 -12.07
C PHE A 454 -13.06 -31.03 -12.06
N GLU A 455 -12.63 -30.42 -10.96
CA GLU A 455 -11.38 -29.67 -10.83
C GLU A 455 -10.64 -30.04 -9.53
N PHE A 456 -9.36 -29.70 -9.47
CA PHE A 456 -8.59 -29.75 -8.23
C PHE A 456 -8.90 -28.51 -7.38
N SER A 457 -10.11 -28.48 -6.79
CA SER A 457 -10.61 -27.32 -6.06
C SER A 457 -11.28 -27.69 -4.74
N SER A 458 -11.12 -26.81 -3.74
CA SER A 458 -11.86 -26.90 -2.48
C SER A 458 -13.36 -26.65 -2.65
N GLU A 459 -13.79 -25.90 -3.68
CA GLU A 459 -15.20 -25.51 -3.87
C GLU A 459 -16.13 -26.71 -4.07
N GLU A 460 -15.67 -27.76 -4.76
CA GLU A 460 -16.48 -28.95 -5.05
C GLU A 460 -16.46 -30.00 -3.92
N VAL A 461 -15.60 -29.83 -2.91
CA VAL A 461 -15.46 -30.76 -1.77
C VAL A 461 -15.79 -30.12 -0.42
N GLY A 462 -16.38 -28.92 -0.41
CA GLY A 462 -16.67 -28.14 0.79
C GLY A 462 -17.37 -28.89 1.92
N GLN A 463 -18.26 -29.82 1.59
CA GLN A 463 -18.98 -30.66 2.56
C GLN A 463 -18.08 -31.60 3.38
N HIS A 464 -16.85 -31.84 2.94
CA HIS A 464 -15.87 -32.71 3.59
C HIS A 464 -14.78 -31.92 4.32
N ILE A 465 -14.72 -30.60 4.13
CA ILE A 465 -13.73 -29.74 4.75
C ILE A 465 -14.10 -29.54 6.22
N GLN A 466 -13.21 -29.98 7.09
CA GLN A 466 -13.21 -29.73 8.53
C GLN A 466 -11.75 -29.65 8.99
N SER A 467 -11.52 -29.29 10.25
CA SER A 467 -10.17 -29.35 10.82
C SER A 467 -9.59 -30.75 10.71
N ASN A 468 -8.29 -30.82 10.39
CA ASN A 468 -7.51 -32.04 10.22
C ASN A 468 -8.04 -32.99 9.13
N THR A 469 -8.46 -32.46 7.98
CA THR A 469 -8.83 -33.28 6.81
C THR A 469 -7.73 -33.26 5.77
N LEU A 470 -7.27 -34.44 5.33
CA LEU A 470 -6.41 -34.62 4.17
C LEU A 470 -7.25 -35.08 2.98
N PHE A 471 -7.09 -34.40 1.86
CA PHE A 471 -7.59 -34.79 0.56
C PHE A 471 -6.44 -35.34 -0.30
N ARG A 472 -6.77 -36.38 -1.06
CA ARG A 472 -5.96 -36.82 -2.19
C ARG A 472 -6.84 -36.81 -3.43
N PHE A 473 -6.45 -36.02 -4.41
CA PHE A 473 -7.08 -35.97 -5.71
C PHE A 473 -6.22 -36.68 -6.75
N LYS A 474 -6.84 -37.38 -7.69
CA LYS A 474 -6.18 -38.07 -8.79
C LYS A 474 -6.93 -37.91 -10.10
N SER A 475 -6.19 -37.69 -11.18
CA SER A 475 -6.72 -37.66 -12.54
C SER A 475 -5.64 -38.08 -13.55
N ILE A 476 -6.04 -38.20 -14.81
CA ILE A 476 -5.11 -38.25 -15.94
C ILE A 476 -5.03 -36.87 -16.57
N LEU A 477 -3.82 -36.33 -16.69
CA LEU A 477 -3.50 -35.09 -17.37
C LEU A 477 -3.19 -35.40 -18.84
N GLU A 478 -4.00 -34.89 -19.76
CA GLU A 478 -3.80 -35.03 -21.21
C GLU A 478 -3.14 -33.78 -21.78
N ILE A 479 -1.85 -33.88 -22.06
CA ILE A 479 -1.00 -32.82 -22.57
C ILE A 479 -1.12 -32.73 -24.10
N PRO A 480 -1.48 -31.56 -24.66
CA PRO A 480 -1.71 -31.41 -26.10
C PRO A 480 -0.43 -31.29 -26.93
N THR A 481 0.65 -30.78 -26.33
CA THR A 481 1.91 -30.39 -27.00
C THR A 481 3.10 -30.57 -26.07
N ASP A 482 4.24 -30.99 -26.62
CA ASP A 482 5.50 -31.06 -25.89
C ASP A 482 5.92 -29.65 -25.46
N ASP A 483 6.08 -29.41 -24.16
CA ASP A 483 6.44 -28.07 -23.62
C ASP A 483 6.93 -28.17 -22.17
N ASN A 484 7.51 -27.09 -21.65
CA ASN A 484 7.73 -26.90 -20.23
C ASN A 484 6.49 -26.30 -19.57
N TYR A 485 5.75 -27.13 -18.85
CA TYR A 485 4.53 -26.72 -18.15
C TYR A 485 4.88 -26.17 -16.77
N ASN A 486 4.36 -24.98 -16.48
CA ASN A 486 4.45 -24.35 -15.17
C ASN A 486 3.14 -24.60 -14.43
N PHE A 487 3.22 -25.13 -13.22
CA PHE A 487 2.10 -25.37 -12.34
C PHE A 487 2.20 -24.47 -11.12
N ALA A 488 1.05 -24.05 -10.60
CA ALA A 488 0.95 -23.39 -9.32
C ALA A 488 -0.13 -24.05 -8.48
N ILE A 489 0.10 -24.18 -7.17
CA ILE A 489 -0.95 -24.49 -6.20
C ILE A 489 -1.12 -23.29 -5.29
N ARG A 490 -2.35 -22.84 -5.14
CA ARG A 490 -2.75 -21.85 -4.14
C ARG A 490 -3.60 -22.54 -3.10
N SER A 491 -3.07 -22.71 -1.89
CA SER A 491 -3.79 -23.37 -0.80
C SER A 491 -3.67 -22.66 0.52
N ASP A 492 -4.73 -22.77 1.31
CA ASP A 492 -4.69 -22.65 2.77
C ASP A 492 -4.20 -23.98 3.33
N ASP A 493 -3.25 -23.94 4.25
CA ASP A 493 -2.47 -25.09 4.71
C ASP A 493 -1.80 -25.89 3.56
N GLY A 494 -1.19 -27.02 3.92
CA GLY A 494 -0.20 -27.68 3.09
C GLY A 494 -0.79 -28.42 1.89
N SER A 495 -0.14 -28.26 0.73
CA SER A 495 -0.47 -29.00 -0.49
C SER A 495 0.77 -29.42 -1.30
N GLN A 496 0.64 -30.48 -2.08
CA GLN A 496 1.67 -31.00 -2.97
C GLN A 496 1.06 -31.48 -4.30
N LEU A 497 1.70 -31.15 -5.42
CA LEU A 497 1.32 -31.61 -6.76
C LEU A 497 2.40 -32.54 -7.29
N PHE A 498 1.97 -33.73 -7.72
CA PHE A 498 2.80 -34.73 -8.35
C PHE A 498 2.35 -34.98 -9.79
N ILE A 499 3.31 -35.10 -10.70
CA ILE A 499 3.07 -35.53 -12.09
C ILE A 499 3.99 -36.70 -12.38
N ASP A 500 3.41 -37.82 -12.83
CA ASP A 500 4.14 -39.10 -13.02
C ASP A 500 4.93 -39.58 -11.79
N GLY A 501 4.49 -39.16 -10.61
CA GLY A 501 5.12 -39.47 -9.33
C GLY A 501 6.21 -38.48 -8.90
N ASP A 502 6.63 -37.57 -9.78
CA ASP A 502 7.60 -36.52 -9.45
C ASP A 502 6.90 -35.36 -8.75
N LEU A 503 7.46 -34.89 -7.62
CA LEU A 503 6.97 -33.73 -6.90
C LEU A 503 7.28 -32.45 -7.70
N VAL A 504 6.25 -31.82 -8.24
CA VAL A 504 6.38 -30.61 -9.07
C VAL A 504 6.23 -29.35 -8.23
N VAL A 505 5.25 -29.31 -7.33
CA VAL A 505 5.00 -28.16 -6.44
C VAL A 505 4.93 -28.65 -5.01
N ASP A 506 5.77 -28.09 -4.14
CA ASP A 506 5.74 -28.32 -2.69
C ASP A 506 5.28 -27.05 -1.97
N ASN A 507 4.04 -27.09 -1.48
CA ASN A 507 3.43 -26.05 -0.68
C ASN A 507 3.08 -26.57 0.72
N ASP A 508 3.78 -27.59 1.24
CA ASP A 508 3.45 -28.20 2.53
C ASP A 508 3.70 -27.24 3.73
N GLY A 509 3.08 -27.58 4.87
CA GLY A 509 3.14 -26.84 6.14
C GLY A 509 1.83 -26.17 6.54
N ASP A 510 1.76 -25.76 7.80
CA ASP A 510 0.68 -24.92 8.35
C ASP A 510 0.90 -23.45 7.95
N HIS A 511 -0.06 -22.88 7.22
CA HIS A 511 0.01 -21.50 6.74
C HIS A 511 -1.33 -21.01 6.19
N GLY A 512 -1.55 -19.69 6.23
CA GLY A 512 -2.63 -19.05 5.49
C GLY A 512 -2.53 -19.25 3.96
N VAL A 513 -3.58 -18.88 3.22
CA VAL A 513 -3.62 -18.98 1.75
C VAL A 513 -2.37 -18.38 1.10
N ARG A 514 -1.57 -19.22 0.45
CA ARG A 514 -0.39 -18.81 -0.31
C ARG A 514 -0.24 -19.60 -1.60
N THR A 515 0.49 -19.05 -2.55
CA THR A 515 0.78 -19.70 -3.83
C THR A 515 2.23 -20.18 -3.89
N LYS A 516 2.44 -21.43 -4.34
CA LYS A 516 3.75 -21.96 -4.74
C LYS A 516 3.70 -22.43 -6.19
N ASN A 517 4.85 -22.36 -6.85
CA ASN A 517 5.00 -22.69 -8.26
C ASN A 517 6.06 -23.77 -8.44
N GLY A 518 5.95 -24.49 -9.56
CA GLY A 518 6.91 -25.49 -10.01
C GLY A 518 6.75 -25.73 -11.51
N SER A 519 7.69 -26.43 -12.12
CA SER A 519 7.63 -26.70 -13.57
C SER A 519 8.20 -28.06 -13.91
N ILE A 520 7.71 -28.64 -14.99
CA ILE A 520 8.15 -29.93 -15.51
C ILE A 520 8.02 -29.96 -17.04
N GLU A 521 9.00 -30.56 -17.71
CA GLU A 521 8.90 -30.86 -19.14
C GLU A 521 7.95 -32.04 -19.34
N LEU A 522 6.92 -31.85 -20.16
CA LEU A 522 5.95 -32.90 -20.48
C LEU A 522 5.90 -33.11 -21.98
N GLU A 523 5.92 -34.36 -22.39
CA GLU A 523 5.64 -34.76 -23.76
C GLU A 523 4.12 -34.76 -24.00
N LYS A 524 3.70 -34.61 -25.25
CA LYS A 524 2.31 -34.79 -25.64
C LYS A 524 1.85 -36.21 -25.29
N GLY A 525 0.81 -36.30 -24.48
CA GLY A 525 0.29 -37.61 -24.07
C GLY A 525 -0.47 -37.56 -22.76
N LYS A 526 -0.59 -38.74 -22.15
CA LYS A 526 -1.27 -38.92 -20.87
C LYS A 526 -0.24 -39.06 -19.76
N HIS A 527 -0.38 -38.22 -18.76
CA HIS A 527 0.41 -38.21 -17.54
C HIS A 527 -0.51 -38.44 -16.34
N THR A 528 0.01 -39.07 -15.30
CA THR A 528 -0.71 -39.16 -14.04
C THR A 528 -0.53 -37.86 -13.27
N VAL A 529 -1.59 -37.37 -12.64
CA VAL A 529 -1.54 -36.19 -11.76
C VAL A 529 -2.19 -36.51 -10.43
N GLU A 530 -1.49 -36.21 -9.34
CA GLU A 530 -1.97 -36.35 -7.96
C GLU A 530 -1.79 -35.02 -7.23
N VAL A 531 -2.82 -34.59 -6.51
CA VAL A 531 -2.75 -33.44 -5.59
C VAL A 531 -3.08 -33.92 -4.19
N LEU A 532 -2.16 -33.71 -3.26
CA LEU A 532 -2.41 -33.84 -1.84
C LEU A 532 -2.66 -32.44 -1.27
N TRP A 533 -3.67 -32.31 -0.43
CA TRP A 533 -3.96 -31.06 0.27
C TRP A 533 -4.57 -31.36 1.63
N PHE A 534 -4.11 -30.73 2.69
CA PHE A 534 -4.75 -30.83 3.98
C PHE A 534 -5.26 -29.48 4.48
N ASN A 535 -6.29 -29.55 5.31
CA ASN A 535 -6.82 -28.45 6.09
C ASN A 535 -6.62 -28.76 7.58
N GLY A 536 -5.74 -28.04 8.26
CA GLY A 536 -5.44 -28.16 9.69
C GLY A 536 -6.53 -27.49 10.54
N GLY A 537 -7.04 -26.35 10.10
CA GLY A 537 -8.19 -25.64 10.68
C GLY A 537 -8.24 -24.19 10.23
N GLY A 538 -9.26 -23.44 10.66
CA GLY A 538 -9.45 -22.06 10.21
C GLY A 538 -10.19 -21.99 8.88
N ASP A 539 -9.69 -21.15 7.96
CA ASP A 539 -10.18 -21.09 6.59
C ASP A 539 -9.80 -22.37 5.82
N ALA A 540 -10.16 -22.47 4.54
CA ALA A 540 -9.75 -23.58 3.69
C ALA A 540 -9.80 -23.16 2.23
N TRP A 541 -8.73 -23.41 1.49
CA TRP A 541 -8.69 -23.10 0.06
C TRP A 541 -7.76 -24.04 -0.71
N LEU A 542 -8.14 -24.40 -1.94
CA LEU A 542 -7.29 -25.09 -2.91
C LEU A 542 -7.69 -24.69 -4.33
N ASP A 543 -6.72 -24.22 -5.10
CA ASP A 543 -6.76 -24.12 -6.57
C ASP A 543 -5.44 -24.62 -7.17
N VAL A 544 -5.52 -25.22 -8.36
CA VAL A 544 -4.36 -25.60 -9.15
C VAL A 544 -4.39 -24.87 -10.49
N TYR A 545 -3.27 -24.26 -10.86
CA TYR A 545 -3.09 -23.54 -12.11
C TYR A 545 -2.05 -24.23 -13.00
N VAL A 546 -2.18 -24.02 -14.30
CA VAL A 546 -1.26 -24.49 -15.33
C VAL A 546 -1.02 -23.40 -16.36
N LYS A 547 0.22 -23.33 -16.87
CA LYS A 547 0.66 -22.42 -17.94
C LYS A 547 1.66 -23.13 -18.83
N SER A 548 1.65 -22.83 -20.12
CA SER A 548 2.65 -23.26 -21.09
C SER A 548 2.98 -22.12 -22.07
N SER A 549 3.82 -22.34 -23.09
CA SER A 549 4.10 -21.34 -24.13
C SER A 549 2.86 -21.01 -24.99
N GLU A 550 2.00 -22.00 -25.22
CA GLU A 550 0.78 -21.89 -26.03
C GLU A 550 -0.50 -21.73 -25.18
N MET A 551 -0.35 -21.69 -23.85
CA MET A 551 -1.45 -21.70 -22.91
C MET A 551 -1.26 -20.60 -21.86
N PRO A 552 -2.18 -19.63 -21.75
CA PRO A 552 -2.10 -18.64 -20.69
C PRO A 552 -2.20 -19.34 -19.33
N ASN A 553 -1.73 -18.67 -18.28
CA ASN A 553 -1.98 -19.15 -16.93
C ASN A 553 -3.49 -19.31 -16.75
N GLN A 554 -3.94 -20.50 -16.37
CA GLN A 554 -5.35 -20.79 -16.16
C GLN A 554 -5.50 -21.84 -15.06
N ILE A 555 -6.68 -21.90 -14.45
CA ILE A 555 -7.02 -23.00 -13.54
C ILE A 555 -6.99 -24.31 -14.32
N LEU A 556 -6.31 -25.31 -13.78
CA LEU A 556 -6.23 -26.66 -14.32
C LEU A 556 -7.62 -27.30 -14.30
N SER A 557 -8.22 -27.41 -15.48
CA SER A 557 -9.63 -27.76 -15.63
C SER A 557 -9.83 -28.95 -16.58
N THR A 558 -11.10 -29.32 -16.75
CA THR A 558 -11.59 -30.47 -17.51
C THR A 558 -11.17 -30.52 -18.99
N ASN A 559 -10.65 -29.42 -19.56
CA ASN A 559 -10.04 -29.43 -20.89
C ASN A 559 -8.78 -30.32 -20.94
N LEU A 560 -8.03 -30.40 -19.84
CA LEU A 560 -6.82 -31.23 -19.72
C LEU A 560 -7.01 -32.49 -18.86
N LEU A 561 -8.11 -32.59 -18.10
CA LEU A 561 -8.31 -33.70 -17.15
C LEU A 561 -9.19 -34.82 -17.71
N ARG A 562 -8.82 -36.07 -17.44
CA ARG A 562 -9.50 -37.29 -17.90
C ARG A 562 -9.64 -38.31 -16.76
N ASN A 563 -10.70 -39.11 -16.86
CA ASN A 563 -10.96 -40.26 -15.99
C ASN A 563 -9.98 -41.42 -16.23
#